data_AF-A0A0C3D9F0-F1
#
_entry.id   AF-A0A0C3D9F0-F1
#
_cell.length_a   1.000
_cell.length_b   1.000
_cell.length_c   1.000
_cell.angle_alpha   90.00
_cell.angle_beta   90.00
_cell.angle_gamma   90.00
#
_symmetry.space_group_name_H-M   'P 1'
#
loop_
_entity.id
_entity.type
_entity.pdbx_description
1 polymer ?
#
loop_
_entity_poly.entity_id
_entity_poly.type
_entity_poly.pdbx_seq_one_letter_code
_entity_poly.pdbx_strand_id
1 'polypeptide(L)'
;KGRRGQTKLTDAALTCAVKADTIQAYGRKYSMTHCLWINSEIFLLCTNPKVNVYSKEHWISALSIEDGVKTELFEFIPELNWKLMTYEGFGGDIHKGINGVCSEMVSDIKGCAAAICGLQADWFVRGYAWEKQTECRDLLVNPRGTYTKFAPFLFLNDKNGDITAFLKTAVLVNVLGVALFGKSFLSKSYAPGPKTKGKLWELRHTTPGMVAAAAVVVSFPAFRIL
;
A
#
# COMPACT_ATOMS: atom_id res chain seq x y z
N LYS A 1 44.29 -10.88 -2.88
CA LYS A 1 43.45 -11.84 -3.64
C LYS A 1 42.56 -12.61 -2.66
N GLY A 2 41.37 -12.08 -2.34
CA GLY A 2 40.43 -12.75 -1.44
C GLY A 2 39.56 -13.75 -2.20
N ARG A 3 39.66 -15.03 -1.83
CA ARG A 3 38.79 -16.08 -2.37
C ARG A 3 37.36 -15.83 -1.90
N ARG A 4 36.48 -15.37 -2.80
CA ARG A 4 35.02 -15.49 -2.62
C ARG A 4 34.69 -16.98 -2.65
N GLY A 5 34.46 -17.56 -1.48
CA GLY A 5 33.91 -18.90 -1.38
C GLY A 5 32.55 -18.93 -2.07
N GLN A 6 32.45 -19.67 -3.18
CA GLN A 6 31.16 -20.03 -3.76
C GLN A 6 30.50 -21.05 -2.82
N THR A 7 29.64 -20.57 -1.93
CA THR A 7 28.76 -21.43 -1.14
C THR A 7 27.82 -22.11 -2.12
N LYS A 8 27.98 -23.42 -2.35
CA LYS A 8 27.01 -24.20 -3.12
C LYS A 8 25.66 -24.15 -2.39
N LEU A 9 24.67 -23.52 -3.00
CA LEU A 9 23.29 -23.59 -2.51
C LEU A 9 22.82 -25.04 -2.58
N THR A 10 22.25 -25.53 -1.49
CA THR A 10 21.63 -26.86 -1.41
C THR A 10 20.20 -26.82 -1.96
N ASP A 11 19.68 -27.95 -2.44
CA ASP A 11 18.30 -28.05 -2.96
C ASP A 11 17.25 -27.65 -1.90
N ALA A 12 17.54 -27.91 -0.63
CA ALA A 12 16.72 -27.47 0.50
C ALA A 12 16.70 -25.93 0.62
N ALA A 13 17.85 -25.27 0.49
CA ALA A 13 17.94 -23.81 0.52
C ALA A 13 17.22 -23.17 -0.68
N LEU A 14 17.34 -23.78 -1.86
CA LEU A 14 16.62 -23.34 -3.06
C LEU A 14 15.10 -23.45 -2.88
N THR A 15 14.63 -24.58 -2.33
CA THR A 15 13.20 -24.79 -2.07
C THR A 15 12.65 -23.78 -1.06
N CYS A 16 13.40 -23.49 0.01
CA CYS A 16 13.02 -22.45 0.98
C CYS A 16 12.96 -21.06 0.34
N ALA A 17 13.93 -20.71 -0.52
CA ALA A 17 13.94 -19.43 -1.23
C ALA A 17 12.72 -19.28 -2.16
N VAL A 18 12.37 -20.32 -2.92
CA VAL A 18 11.19 -20.30 -3.81
C VAL A 18 9.89 -20.11 -3.02
N LYS A 19 9.76 -20.76 -1.85
CA LYS A 19 8.61 -20.55 -0.95
C LYS A 19 8.58 -19.11 -0.44
N ALA A 20 9.70 -18.58 0.04
CA ALA A 20 9.82 -17.22 0.54
C ALA A 20 9.43 -16.19 -0.53
N ASP A 21 9.92 -16.34 -1.76
CA ASP A 21 9.61 -15.45 -2.88
C ASP A 21 8.12 -15.46 -3.22
N THR A 22 7.51 -16.65 -3.20
CA THR A 22 6.07 -16.83 -3.44
C THR A 22 5.24 -16.17 -2.35
N ILE A 23 5.59 -16.38 -1.08
CA ILE A 23 4.91 -15.79 0.08
C ILE A 23 5.06 -14.26 0.07
N GLN A 24 6.25 -13.75 -0.24
CA GLN A 24 6.47 -12.31 -0.39
C GLN A 24 5.65 -11.73 -1.54
N ALA A 25 5.50 -12.46 -2.66
CA ALA A 25 4.65 -12.02 -3.78
C ALA A 25 3.18 -11.91 -3.35
N TYR A 26 2.68 -12.86 -2.55
CA TYR A 26 1.35 -12.75 -1.94
C TYR A 26 1.26 -11.54 -1.01
N GLY A 27 2.22 -11.34 -0.10
CA GLY A 27 2.24 -10.18 0.79
C GLY A 27 2.21 -8.85 0.04
N ARG A 28 3.00 -8.72 -1.04
CA ARG A 28 3.03 -7.54 -1.91
C ARG A 28 1.66 -7.27 -2.54
N LYS A 29 1.04 -8.27 -3.16
CA LYS A 29 -0.26 -8.12 -3.84
C LYS A 29 -1.38 -7.88 -2.83
N TYR A 30 -1.41 -8.64 -1.73
CA TYR A 30 -2.40 -8.51 -0.66
C TYR A 30 -2.37 -7.09 -0.08
N SER A 31 -1.18 -6.60 0.28
CA SER A 31 -1.00 -5.27 0.87
C SER A 31 -1.61 -4.16 0.02
N MET A 32 -1.38 -4.22 -1.30
CA MET A 32 -1.94 -3.23 -2.21
C MET A 32 -3.46 -3.37 -2.41
N THR A 33 -4.00 -4.60 -2.35
CA THR A 33 -5.37 -4.88 -2.79
C THR A 33 -6.38 -4.99 -1.66
N HIS A 34 -5.95 -5.26 -0.43
CA HIS A 34 -6.83 -5.53 0.70
C HIS A 34 -6.46 -4.64 1.88
N CYS A 35 -5.32 -4.90 2.52
CA CYS A 35 -4.92 -4.17 3.72
C CYS A 35 -3.43 -3.79 3.69
N LEU A 36 -3.16 -2.48 3.61
CA LEU A 36 -1.81 -1.94 3.40
C LEU A 36 -0.87 -2.21 4.58
N TRP A 37 -1.38 -2.18 5.81
CA TRP A 37 -0.61 -2.49 7.02
C TRP A 37 -1.29 -3.56 7.85
N ILE A 38 -0.53 -4.60 8.17
CA ILE A 38 -0.99 -5.74 8.95
C ILE A 38 -0.03 -5.94 10.10
N ASN A 39 -0.56 -6.20 11.30
CA ASN A 39 0.27 -6.62 12.42
C ASN A 39 0.91 -7.98 12.08
N SER A 40 2.25 -8.05 12.06
CA SER A 40 2.97 -9.30 11.75
C SER A 40 2.68 -10.45 12.71
N GLU A 41 2.23 -10.14 13.92
CA GLU A 41 1.92 -11.14 14.95
C GLU A 41 0.70 -12.00 14.59
N ILE A 42 -0.17 -11.54 13.67
CA ILE A 42 -1.34 -12.30 13.25
C ILE A 42 -0.99 -13.54 12.43
N PHE A 43 0.23 -13.61 11.90
CA PHE A 43 0.64 -14.63 10.94
C PHE A 43 1.07 -15.97 11.57
N LEU A 44 0.85 -16.16 12.88
CA LEU A 44 0.90 -17.47 13.55
C LEU A 44 -0.32 -18.33 13.16
N LEU A 45 -0.58 -18.46 11.86
CA LEU A 45 -1.80 -19.03 11.30
C LEU A 45 -1.80 -20.55 11.43
N CYS A 46 -2.55 -21.08 12.38
CA CYS A 46 -2.85 -22.52 12.44
C CYS A 46 -4.22 -22.87 11.84
N THR A 47 -5.18 -21.94 11.81
CA THR A 47 -6.57 -22.19 11.36
C THR A 47 -7.23 -20.94 10.79
N ASN A 48 -8.16 -21.13 9.85
CA ASN A 48 -9.06 -20.07 9.35
C ASN A 48 -10.22 -19.87 10.35
N PRO A 49 -10.40 -18.66 10.93
CA PRO A 49 -11.51 -18.37 11.84
C PRO A 49 -12.90 -18.44 11.19
N LYS A 50 -12.99 -18.33 9.85
CA LYS A 50 -14.25 -18.31 9.08
C LYS A 50 -15.19 -17.18 9.51
N VAL A 51 -14.63 -16.01 9.84
CA VAL A 51 -15.41 -14.82 10.20
C VAL A 51 -15.99 -14.17 8.94
N ASN A 52 -17.23 -13.68 9.02
CA ASN A 52 -17.79 -12.88 7.93
C ASN A 52 -17.10 -11.51 7.85
N VAL A 53 -16.20 -11.35 6.87
CA VAL A 53 -15.38 -10.14 6.70
C VAL A 53 -16.20 -8.89 6.33
N TYR A 54 -17.42 -9.04 5.83
CA TYR A 54 -18.31 -7.93 5.48
C TYR A 54 -19.21 -7.46 6.62
N SER A 55 -19.20 -8.18 7.75
CA SER A 55 -20.04 -7.86 8.89
C SER A 55 -19.45 -6.75 9.74
N LYS A 56 -20.30 -5.94 10.37
CA LYS A 56 -19.87 -4.87 11.28
C LYS A 56 -19.07 -5.40 12.47
N GLU A 57 -19.32 -6.65 12.87
CA GLU A 57 -18.68 -7.33 13.99
C GLU A 57 -17.18 -7.50 13.78
N HIS A 58 -16.72 -7.55 12.53
CA HIS A 58 -15.31 -7.52 12.16
C HIS A 58 -14.60 -6.33 12.85
N TRP A 59 -15.22 -5.16 12.89
CA TRP A 59 -14.57 -3.90 13.32
C TRP A 59 -14.74 -3.55 14.79
N ILE A 60 -15.32 -4.43 15.62
CA ILE A 60 -15.69 -4.10 17.00
C ILE A 60 -14.51 -4.19 17.98
N SER A 61 -13.64 -5.19 17.82
CA SER A 61 -12.54 -5.45 18.74
C SER A 61 -11.25 -5.73 18.00
N ALA A 62 -10.11 -5.55 18.66
CA ALA A 62 -8.80 -5.90 18.08
C ALA A 62 -8.76 -7.36 17.63
N LEU A 63 -9.28 -8.28 18.45
CA LEU A 63 -9.36 -9.70 18.12
C LEU A 63 -10.23 -9.97 16.88
N SER A 64 -11.38 -9.30 16.77
CA SER A 64 -12.28 -9.42 15.62
C SER A 64 -11.64 -8.90 14.32
N ILE A 65 -10.85 -7.84 14.41
CA ILE A 65 -10.07 -7.32 13.29
C ILE A 65 -9.00 -8.33 12.87
N GLU A 66 -8.27 -8.89 13.83
CA GLU A 66 -7.28 -9.92 13.55
C GLU A 66 -7.91 -11.13 12.87
N ASP A 67 -9.00 -11.68 13.41
CA ASP A 67 -9.66 -12.85 12.83
C ASP A 67 -10.28 -12.58 11.45
N GLY A 68 -10.76 -11.35 11.22
CA GLY A 68 -11.18 -10.90 9.91
C GLY A 68 -10.03 -10.87 8.90
N VAL A 69 -8.88 -10.28 9.26
CA VAL A 69 -7.68 -10.26 8.40
C VAL A 69 -7.17 -11.68 8.15
N LYS A 70 -7.19 -12.57 9.15
CA LYS A 70 -6.83 -13.99 8.95
C LYS A 70 -7.75 -14.65 7.93
N THR A 71 -9.06 -14.46 8.06
CA THR A 71 -10.05 -15.04 7.15
C THR A 71 -9.86 -14.52 5.73
N GLU A 72 -9.68 -13.20 5.57
CA GLU A 72 -9.43 -12.56 4.28
C GLU A 72 -8.14 -13.08 3.61
N LEU A 73 -7.08 -13.33 4.39
CA LEU A 73 -5.84 -13.88 3.85
C LEU A 73 -6.00 -15.34 3.37
N PHE A 74 -6.79 -16.16 4.06
CA PHE A 74 -7.14 -17.51 3.62
C PHE A 74 -7.98 -17.50 2.33
N GLU A 75 -8.87 -16.52 2.18
CA GLU A 75 -9.65 -16.32 0.95
C GLU A 75 -8.79 -15.78 -0.21
N PHE A 76 -7.79 -14.96 0.11
CA PHE A 76 -6.90 -14.36 -0.87
C PHE A 76 -5.86 -15.34 -1.43
N ILE A 77 -5.27 -16.18 -0.57
CA ILE A 77 -4.26 -17.17 -0.99
C ILE A 77 -5.00 -18.39 -1.58
N PRO A 78 -4.71 -18.79 -2.82
CA PRO A 78 -5.33 -19.96 -3.43
C PRO A 78 -5.16 -21.22 -2.57
N GLU A 79 -6.19 -22.05 -2.48
CA GLU A 79 -6.20 -23.25 -1.62
C GLU A 79 -5.00 -24.18 -1.85
N LEU A 80 -4.57 -24.31 -3.12
CA LEU A 80 -3.39 -25.09 -3.51
C LEU A 80 -2.11 -24.66 -2.75
N ASN A 81 -2.07 -23.40 -2.34
CA ASN A 81 -0.94 -22.76 -1.67
C ASN A 81 -1.15 -22.55 -0.16
N TRP A 82 -2.23 -23.06 0.43
CA TRP A 82 -2.45 -23.00 1.88
C TRP A 82 -1.35 -23.71 2.69
N LYS A 83 -0.67 -24.71 2.12
CA LYS A 83 0.52 -25.32 2.73
C LYS A 83 1.67 -24.35 2.95
N LEU A 84 1.70 -23.22 2.24
CA LEU A 84 2.66 -22.14 2.50
C LEU A 84 2.33 -21.38 3.78
N MET A 85 1.06 -21.34 4.19
CA MET A 85 0.62 -20.64 5.41
C MET A 85 1.02 -21.39 6.68
N THR A 86 1.26 -22.71 6.58
CA THR A 86 1.75 -23.54 7.70
C THR A 86 3.28 -23.59 7.79
N TYR A 87 3.99 -22.88 6.91
CA TYR A 87 5.44 -22.78 6.96
C TYR A 87 5.88 -21.84 8.08
N GLU A 88 6.87 -22.25 8.88
CA GLU A 88 7.37 -21.47 10.03
C GLU A 88 7.79 -20.04 9.66
N GLY A 89 8.38 -19.84 8.48
CA GLY A 89 8.79 -18.52 7.99
C GLY A 89 7.68 -17.70 7.34
N PHE A 90 6.44 -18.19 7.26
CA PHE A 90 5.35 -17.53 6.53
C PHE A 90 5.12 -16.10 7.00
N GLY A 91 4.96 -15.90 8.32
CA GLY A 91 4.73 -14.57 8.87
C GLY A 91 5.86 -13.58 8.61
N GLY A 92 7.10 -14.04 8.70
CA GLY A 92 8.26 -13.21 8.38
C GLY A 92 8.31 -12.83 6.90
N ASP A 93 8.10 -13.80 6.00
CA ASP A 93 8.22 -13.58 4.56
C ASP A 93 7.04 -12.78 3.99
N ILE A 94 5.81 -13.00 4.48
CA ILE A 94 4.67 -12.20 4.03
C ILE A 94 4.82 -10.75 4.49
N HIS A 95 5.28 -10.53 5.72
CA HIS A 95 5.54 -9.20 6.26
C HIS A 95 6.65 -8.47 5.50
N LYS A 96 7.73 -9.17 5.10
CA LYS A 96 8.75 -8.60 4.19
C LYS A 96 8.13 -8.15 2.87
N GLY A 97 7.24 -8.95 2.28
CA GLY A 97 6.52 -8.60 1.07
C GLY A 97 5.69 -7.32 1.24
N ILE A 98 4.89 -7.25 2.30
CA ILE A 98 4.06 -6.09 2.66
C ILE A 98 4.93 -4.83 2.80
N ASN A 99 5.96 -4.88 3.65
CA ASN A 99 6.83 -3.74 3.89
C ASN A 99 7.59 -3.28 2.64
N GLY A 100 7.95 -4.23 1.76
CA GLY A 100 8.56 -3.91 0.46
C GLY A 100 7.65 -3.03 -0.38
N VAL A 101 6.38 -3.42 -0.56
CA VAL A 101 5.41 -2.64 -1.34
C VAL A 101 5.10 -1.29 -0.67
N CYS A 102 4.94 -1.24 0.65
CA CYS A 102 4.71 0.02 1.36
C CYS A 102 5.89 0.99 1.17
N SER A 103 7.12 0.50 1.29
CA SER A 103 8.33 1.31 1.13
C SER A 103 8.49 1.83 -0.30
N GLU A 104 8.26 0.96 -1.29
CA GLU A 104 8.27 1.33 -2.71
C GLU A 104 7.21 2.39 -3.02
N MET A 105 5.97 2.18 -2.55
CA MET A 105 4.86 3.10 -2.78
C MET A 105 5.15 4.48 -2.17
N VAL A 106 5.63 4.53 -0.93
CA VAL A 106 6.03 5.79 -0.28
C VAL A 106 7.15 6.48 -1.06
N SER A 107 8.16 5.74 -1.51
CA SER A 107 9.28 6.28 -2.29
C SER A 107 8.82 6.86 -3.63
N ASP A 108 7.98 6.13 -4.37
CA ASP A 108 7.46 6.54 -5.67
C ASP A 108 6.58 7.79 -5.56
N ILE A 109 5.69 7.82 -4.55
CA ILE A 109 4.81 8.97 -4.30
C ILE A 109 5.60 10.20 -3.88
N LYS A 110 6.58 10.05 -2.97
CA LYS A 110 7.47 11.17 -2.59
C LYS A 110 8.20 11.74 -3.81
N GLY A 111 8.73 10.87 -4.67
CA GLY A 111 9.41 11.28 -5.90
C GLY A 111 8.50 11.91 -6.96
N CYS A 112 7.18 11.91 -6.78
CA CYS A 112 6.20 12.45 -7.71
C CYS A 112 5.16 13.37 -7.05
N ALA A 113 5.35 13.75 -5.79
CA ALA A 113 4.34 14.43 -4.98
C ALA A 113 3.84 15.73 -5.65
N ALA A 114 4.74 16.53 -6.20
CA ALA A 114 4.41 17.73 -6.95
C ALA A 114 3.48 17.44 -8.14
N ALA A 115 3.82 16.45 -8.98
CA ALA A 115 3.00 16.10 -10.14
C ALA A 115 1.67 15.44 -9.75
N ILE A 116 1.65 14.63 -8.68
CA ILE A 116 0.43 14.02 -8.14
C ILE A 116 -0.55 15.09 -7.65
N CYS A 117 -0.05 16.10 -6.94
CA CYS A 117 -0.84 17.18 -6.36
C CYS A 117 -1.06 18.37 -7.31
N GLY A 118 -0.41 18.40 -8.48
CA GLY A 118 -0.48 19.53 -9.40
C GLY A 118 0.22 20.79 -8.88
N LEU A 119 1.27 20.62 -8.06
CA LEU A 119 2.02 21.70 -7.41
C LEU A 119 3.42 21.84 -8.01
N GLN A 120 4.15 22.91 -7.65
CA GLN A 120 5.50 23.13 -8.16
C GLN A 120 6.49 22.15 -7.52
N ALA A 121 7.36 21.55 -8.35
CA ALA A 121 8.33 20.55 -7.90
C ALA A 121 9.35 21.09 -6.90
N ASP A 122 9.75 22.35 -7.05
CA ASP A 122 10.74 23.00 -6.19
C ASP A 122 10.30 23.10 -4.73
N TRP A 123 8.99 23.04 -4.48
CA TRP A 123 8.42 23.07 -3.12
C TRP A 123 8.62 21.75 -2.36
N PHE A 124 8.94 20.67 -3.06
CA PHE A 124 9.13 19.33 -2.49
C PHE A 124 10.62 18.96 -2.35
N VAL A 125 11.51 19.96 -2.46
CA VAL A 125 12.94 19.81 -2.21
C VAL A 125 13.20 19.88 -0.72
N ARG A 126 14.12 19.04 -0.23
CA ARG A 126 14.49 18.99 1.19
C ARG A 126 14.92 20.37 1.71
N GLY A 127 14.34 20.79 2.83
CA GLY A 127 14.65 22.07 3.47
C GLY A 127 13.91 23.28 2.88
N TYR A 128 13.05 23.07 1.88
CA TYR A 128 12.13 24.09 1.42
C TYR A 128 11.00 24.28 2.44
N ALA A 129 10.67 25.53 2.77
CA ALA A 129 9.61 25.88 3.72
C ALA A 129 8.22 25.76 3.06
N TRP A 130 7.85 24.54 2.67
CA TRP A 130 6.60 24.25 1.96
C TRP A 130 5.37 24.58 2.81
N GLU A 131 5.51 24.55 4.13
CA GLU A 131 4.48 24.95 5.09
C GLU A 131 4.08 26.42 4.99
N LYS A 132 4.90 27.24 4.32
CA LYS A 132 4.57 28.65 4.04
C LYS A 132 3.72 28.81 2.77
N GLN A 133 3.66 27.79 1.92
CA GLN A 133 2.88 27.83 0.68
C GLN A 133 1.42 27.48 0.98
N THR A 134 0.54 28.41 0.63
CA THR A 134 -0.91 28.29 0.84
C THR A 134 -1.49 27.05 0.18
N GLU A 135 -1.03 26.73 -1.02
CA GLU A 135 -1.51 25.63 -1.85
C GLU A 135 -1.16 24.27 -1.23
N CYS A 136 0.01 24.15 -0.60
CA CYS A 136 0.37 22.94 0.13
C CYS A 136 -0.43 22.82 1.44
N ARG A 137 -0.68 23.94 2.13
CA ARG A 137 -1.48 23.96 3.35
C ARG A 137 -2.93 23.57 3.06
N ASP A 138 -3.52 24.07 1.98
CA ASP A 138 -4.91 23.82 1.61
C ASP A 138 -5.21 22.34 1.33
N LEU A 139 -4.18 21.52 1.05
CA LEU A 139 -4.32 20.07 0.97
C LEU A 139 -4.55 19.42 2.34
N LEU A 140 -4.05 20.02 3.42
CA LEU A 140 -3.98 19.43 4.76
C LEU A 140 -4.90 20.09 5.78
N VAL A 141 -5.07 21.40 5.71
CA VAL A 141 -5.87 22.18 6.64
C VAL A 141 -7.15 22.65 5.99
N ASN A 142 -8.22 22.66 6.78
CA ASN A 142 -9.49 23.18 6.31
C ASN A 142 -9.39 24.72 6.05
N PRO A 143 -10.43 25.34 5.44
CA PRO A 143 -10.45 26.78 5.20
C PRO A 143 -10.35 27.67 6.46
N ARG A 144 -10.49 27.10 7.66
CA ARG A 144 -10.31 27.79 8.96
C ARG A 144 -8.88 27.66 9.49
N GLY A 145 -7.98 27.01 8.75
CA GLY A 145 -6.59 26.81 9.12
C GLY A 145 -6.36 25.73 10.19
N THR A 146 -7.36 24.88 10.47
CA THR A 146 -7.23 23.80 11.47
C THR A 146 -7.14 22.42 10.82
N TYR A 147 -6.39 21.53 11.47
CA TYR A 147 -6.35 20.12 11.08
C TYR A 147 -7.68 19.45 11.44
N THR A 148 -8.25 18.76 10.47
CA THR A 148 -9.47 17.96 10.61
C THR A 148 -9.13 16.49 10.77
N LYS A 149 -10.11 15.68 11.20
CA LYS A 149 -9.97 14.21 11.28
C LYS A 149 -9.53 13.60 9.94
N PHE A 150 -9.99 14.17 8.83
CA PHE A 150 -9.63 13.78 7.48
C PHE A 150 -9.09 14.98 6.72
N ALA A 151 -8.00 14.80 5.98
CA ALA A 151 -7.40 15.87 5.21
C ALA A 151 -8.29 16.30 4.03
N PRO A 152 -8.36 17.61 3.70
CA PRO A 152 -9.17 18.13 2.60
C PRO A 152 -8.95 17.43 1.25
N PHE A 153 -7.72 17.01 0.92
CA PHE A 153 -7.43 16.34 -0.35
C PHE A 153 -8.18 15.00 -0.53
N LEU A 154 -8.78 14.45 0.52
CA LEU A 154 -9.62 13.25 0.46
C LEU A 154 -11.03 13.54 -0.06
N PHE A 155 -11.44 14.81 -0.14
CA PHE A 155 -12.76 15.23 -0.59
C PHE A 155 -12.67 15.96 -1.92
N LEU A 156 -13.54 15.62 -2.85
CA LEU A 156 -13.62 16.33 -4.13
C LEU A 156 -14.25 17.72 -3.93
N ASN A 157 -13.45 18.78 -4.04
CA ASN A 157 -13.88 20.19 -4.09
C ASN A 157 -14.76 20.68 -2.93
N ASP A 158 -14.83 19.97 -1.81
CA ASP A 158 -15.76 20.35 -0.76
C ASP A 158 -15.07 21.06 0.42
N LYS A 159 -15.53 22.28 0.67
CA LYS A 159 -15.19 23.06 1.87
C LYS A 159 -15.93 22.53 3.11
N ASN A 160 -16.94 21.66 2.93
CA ASN A 160 -17.86 21.21 3.98
C ASN A 160 -17.78 19.71 4.32
N GLY A 161 -16.93 18.91 3.66
CA GLY A 161 -16.69 17.50 4.02
C GLY A 161 -17.81 16.52 3.63
N ASP A 162 -18.44 16.72 2.49
CA ASP A 162 -19.47 15.85 1.90
C ASP A 162 -18.93 14.43 1.71
N ILE A 163 -19.57 13.49 2.41
CA ILE A 163 -19.24 12.08 2.37
C ILE A 163 -19.43 11.47 0.98
N THR A 164 -20.33 12.03 0.16
CA THR A 164 -20.54 11.54 -1.21
C THR A 164 -19.36 11.87 -2.14
N ALA A 165 -18.57 12.89 -1.77
CA ALA A 165 -17.35 13.32 -2.45
C ALA A 165 -16.08 12.68 -1.88
N PHE A 166 -16.19 11.90 -0.79
CA PHE A 166 -15.07 11.27 -0.11
C PHE A 166 -14.39 10.20 -0.99
N LEU A 167 -13.05 10.22 -1.01
CA LEU A 167 -12.17 9.31 -1.77
C LEU A 167 -12.30 9.36 -3.29
N LYS A 168 -12.92 10.42 -3.84
CA LYS A 168 -13.14 10.59 -5.28
C LYS A 168 -12.21 11.61 -5.94
N THR A 169 -11.04 11.88 -5.36
CA THR A 169 -10.14 12.93 -5.85
C THR A 169 -9.15 12.41 -6.89
N ALA A 170 -8.79 13.27 -7.85
CA ALA A 170 -7.76 12.96 -8.85
C ALA A 170 -6.40 12.64 -8.22
N VAL A 171 -6.10 13.24 -7.05
CA VAL A 171 -4.89 12.94 -6.27
C VAL A 171 -4.80 11.45 -5.93
N LEU A 172 -5.88 10.82 -5.45
CA LEU A 172 -5.88 9.39 -5.13
C LEU A 172 -5.72 8.52 -6.39
N VAL A 173 -6.34 8.91 -7.50
CA VAL A 173 -6.16 8.23 -8.79
C VAL A 173 -4.72 8.31 -9.25
N ASN A 174 -4.08 9.48 -9.14
CA ASN A 174 -2.68 9.68 -9.48
C ASN A 174 -1.75 8.87 -8.57
N VAL A 175 -2.02 8.83 -7.27
CA VAL A 175 -1.29 8.01 -6.29
C VAL A 175 -1.36 6.53 -6.67
N LEU A 176 -2.56 6.00 -6.94
CA LEU A 176 -2.74 4.62 -7.38
C LEU A 176 -2.06 4.33 -8.71
N GLY A 177 -2.20 5.25 -9.66
CA GLY A 177 -1.59 5.17 -10.97
C GLY A 177 -0.07 5.05 -10.88
N VAL A 178 0.56 5.91 -10.09
CA VAL A 178 2.00 5.86 -9.82
C VAL A 178 2.40 4.58 -9.10
N ALA A 179 1.67 4.18 -8.06
CA ALA A 179 1.99 2.99 -7.27
C ALA A 179 1.93 1.69 -8.10
N LEU A 180 0.96 1.58 -9.02
CA LEU A 180 0.72 0.35 -9.79
C LEU A 180 1.41 0.34 -11.15
N PHE A 181 1.55 1.50 -11.77
CA PHE A 181 2.01 1.65 -13.15
C PHE A 181 3.28 2.50 -13.29
N GLY A 182 3.79 3.04 -12.20
CA GLY A 182 4.98 3.86 -12.16
C GLY A 182 4.74 5.31 -12.59
N LYS A 183 5.79 6.13 -12.43
CA LYS A 183 5.79 7.59 -12.64
C LYS A 183 5.31 8.02 -14.04
N SER A 184 5.54 7.18 -15.04
CA SER A 184 5.09 7.41 -16.43
C SER A 184 3.57 7.57 -16.58
N PHE A 185 2.79 7.07 -15.61
CA PHE A 185 1.33 7.23 -15.57
C PHE A 185 0.90 8.69 -15.56
N LEU A 186 1.70 9.58 -14.95
CA LEU A 186 1.39 11.01 -14.90
C LEU A 186 1.69 11.75 -16.22
N SER A 187 2.32 11.09 -17.19
CA SER A 187 2.63 11.69 -18.48
C SER A 187 1.44 11.55 -19.45
N LYS A 188 1.23 12.57 -20.28
CA LYS A 188 0.20 12.57 -21.35
C LYS A 188 0.38 11.46 -22.40
N SER A 189 1.58 10.88 -22.51
CA SER A 189 1.92 9.82 -23.47
C SER A 189 2.10 8.47 -22.77
N TYR A 190 1.25 8.17 -21.77
CA TYR A 190 1.36 6.94 -21.02
C TYR A 190 1.12 5.70 -21.89
N ALA A 191 2.12 4.83 -21.94
CA ALA A 191 2.00 3.46 -22.40
C ALA A 191 2.51 2.53 -21.27
N PRO A 192 1.66 1.66 -20.68
CA PRO A 192 2.10 0.80 -19.60
C PRO A 192 3.20 -0.15 -20.08
N GLY A 193 4.39 -0.05 -19.49
CA GLY A 193 5.45 -1.03 -19.71
C GLY A 193 4.99 -2.45 -19.35
N PRO A 194 5.62 -3.50 -19.88
CA PRO A 194 5.20 -4.88 -19.65
C PRO A 194 5.36 -5.36 -18.19
N LYS A 195 6.13 -4.64 -17.36
CA LYS A 195 6.52 -5.05 -16.00
C LYS A 195 5.87 -4.20 -14.89
N THR A 196 4.74 -3.55 -15.15
CA THR A 196 4.03 -2.80 -14.11
C THR A 196 3.35 -3.73 -13.12
N LYS A 197 3.21 -3.33 -11.85
CA LYS A 197 2.55 -4.14 -10.80
C LYS A 197 1.11 -4.46 -11.19
N GLY A 198 0.39 -3.49 -11.77
CA GLY A 198 -0.97 -3.71 -12.27
C GLY A 198 -1.08 -4.84 -13.31
N LYS A 199 -0.10 -4.95 -14.22
CA LYS A 199 -0.03 -6.06 -15.19
C LYS A 199 0.44 -7.36 -14.55
N LEU A 200 1.51 -7.30 -13.75
CA LEU A 200 2.10 -8.48 -13.09
C LEU A 200 1.10 -9.19 -12.16
N TRP A 201 0.23 -8.43 -11.51
CA TRP A 201 -0.80 -8.96 -10.61
C TRP A 201 -2.16 -9.17 -11.28
N GLU A 202 -2.24 -8.90 -12.59
CA GLU A 202 -3.43 -9.02 -13.43
C GLU A 202 -4.65 -8.27 -12.85
N LEU A 203 -4.42 -7.05 -12.35
CA LEU A 203 -5.48 -6.24 -11.76
C LEU A 203 -6.41 -5.69 -12.84
N ARG A 204 -7.69 -6.04 -12.76
CA ARG A 204 -8.75 -5.60 -13.69
C ARG A 204 -9.70 -4.56 -13.10
N HIS A 205 -9.74 -4.47 -11.78
CA HIS A 205 -10.66 -3.61 -11.05
C HIS A 205 -9.94 -2.95 -9.87
N THR A 206 -10.42 -1.78 -9.47
CA THR A 206 -9.98 -1.10 -8.25
C THR A 206 -10.73 -1.69 -7.06
N THR A 207 -10.00 -2.15 -6.05
CA THR A 207 -10.59 -2.65 -4.80
C THR A 207 -10.69 -1.55 -3.75
N PRO A 208 -11.55 -1.70 -2.73
CA PRO A 208 -11.58 -0.79 -1.58
C PRO A 208 -10.21 -0.67 -0.89
N GLY A 209 -9.47 -1.78 -0.79
CA GLY A 209 -8.12 -1.81 -0.22
C GLY A 209 -7.13 -0.94 -0.99
N MET A 210 -7.22 -0.87 -2.31
CA MET A 210 -6.37 0.02 -3.13
C MET A 210 -6.68 1.49 -2.81
N VAL A 211 -7.95 1.88 -2.77
CA VAL A 211 -8.34 3.25 -2.45
C VAL A 211 -7.91 3.63 -1.03
N ALA A 212 -8.09 2.74 -0.06
CA ALA A 212 -7.62 2.92 1.30
C ALA A 212 -6.09 3.06 1.36
N ALA A 213 -5.35 2.19 0.66
CA ALA A 213 -3.90 2.25 0.57
C ALA A 213 -3.42 3.61 0.05
N ALA A 214 -4.01 4.09 -1.04
CA ALA A 214 -3.69 5.40 -1.61
C ALA A 214 -3.93 6.53 -0.60
N ALA A 215 -5.09 6.52 0.06
CA ALA A 215 -5.46 7.52 1.06
C ALA A 215 -4.51 7.54 2.26
N VAL A 216 -4.10 6.36 2.76
CA VAL A 216 -3.17 6.30 3.88
C VAL A 216 -1.78 6.78 3.46
N VAL A 217 -1.25 6.37 2.31
CA VAL A 217 0.13 6.77 1.94
C VAL A 217 0.25 8.26 1.67
N VAL A 218 -0.75 8.89 1.07
CA VAL A 218 -0.72 10.36 0.91
C VAL A 218 -0.88 11.08 2.26
N SER A 219 -1.54 10.44 3.24
CA SER A 219 -1.73 10.99 4.59
C SER A 219 -0.49 10.82 5.51
N PHE A 220 0.24 9.70 5.42
CA PHE A 220 1.16 9.29 6.49
C PHE A 220 2.60 9.82 6.38
N PRO A 221 3.14 10.16 5.18
CA PRO A 221 4.45 10.82 5.14
C PRO A 221 4.73 11.80 3.98
N ALA A 222 3.85 11.97 2.97
CA ALA A 222 4.13 12.88 1.84
C ALA A 222 4.22 14.36 2.29
N PHE A 223 3.54 14.71 3.38
CA PHE A 223 3.51 16.05 3.95
C PHE A 223 4.15 16.18 5.35
N ARG A 224 4.75 15.11 5.90
CA ARG A 224 5.37 15.16 7.24
C ARG A 224 6.88 15.00 7.24
N ILE A 225 7.49 14.65 6.11
CA ILE A 225 8.93 14.35 5.98
C ILE A 225 9.57 15.12 4.80
N LEU A 226 9.03 16.28 4.45
CA LEU A 226 9.71 17.27 3.61
C LEU A 226 10.21 18.42 4.48
#